data_AF-A0A1J7GKA8-F1
#
_entry.id   AF-A0A1J7GKA8-F1
#
_cell.length_a   1.000
_cell.length_b   1.000
_cell.length_c   1.000
_cell.angle_alpha   90.00
_cell.angle_beta   90.00
_cell.angle_gamma   90.00
#
_symmetry.space_group_name_H-M   'P 1'
#
loop_
_entity.id
_entity.type
_entity.pdbx_description
1 polymer ?
#
loop_
_entity_poly.entity_id
_entity_poly.type
_entity_poly.pdbx_seq_one_letter_code
_entity_poly.pdbx_strand_id
1 'polypeptide(L)'
;PYLMSMFWKRQKLCYCVHQKLKFVYIKAFKGNKLEVEFVKYLIAKATIMKKVTIFCNTLTKDAENLLSLPKASTNLSINFKVGANNMVDEFS
;
A
#
# COMPACT_ATOMS: atom_id res chain seq x y z
N PRO A 1 5.72 24.86 12.48
CA PRO A 1 5.92 24.20 11.17
C PRO A 1 5.54 22.71 11.24
N TYR A 2 4.32 22.40 10.80
CA TYR A 2 3.68 21.10 10.95
C TYR A 2 4.18 20.14 9.87
N LEU A 3 4.81 19.01 10.24
CA LEU A 3 5.06 17.91 9.31
C LEU A 3 3.72 17.24 8.99
N MET A 4 3.04 17.76 7.95
CA MET A 4 1.79 17.29 7.34
C MET A 4 1.87 15.87 6.73
N SER A 5 2.93 15.12 6.96
CA SER A 5 3.28 13.97 6.12
C SER A 5 2.73 12.61 6.58
N MET A 6 1.98 12.52 7.68
CA MET A 6 1.41 11.25 8.18
C MET A 6 0.08 11.45 8.92
N PHE A 7 -0.84 12.22 8.37
CA PHE A 7 -2.15 12.48 9.00
C PHE A 7 -2.90 11.18 9.35
N TRP A 8 -2.69 10.12 8.57
CA TRP A 8 -3.24 8.77 8.78
C TRP A 8 -2.76 8.09 10.08
N LYS A 9 -1.64 8.51 10.67
CA LYS A 9 -1.16 7.99 11.97
C LYS A 9 -1.81 8.67 13.17
N ARG A 10 -2.28 9.92 13.03
CA ARG A 10 -2.79 10.73 14.16
C ARG A 10 -4.29 10.61 14.38
N GLN A 11 -5.04 10.19 13.37
CA GLN A 11 -6.48 10.01 13.50
C GLN A 11 -6.82 8.71 14.22
N LYS A 12 -7.92 8.75 14.97
CA LYS A 12 -8.66 7.56 15.41
C LYS A 12 -8.83 6.63 14.21
N LEU A 13 -8.67 5.32 14.43
CA LEU A 13 -8.71 4.28 13.40
C LEU A 13 -9.79 4.57 12.35
N CYS A 14 -9.38 4.84 11.11
CA CYS A 14 -10.31 5.16 10.04
C CYS A 14 -11.17 3.94 9.75
N TYR A 15 -12.46 4.01 10.07
CA TYR A 15 -13.39 2.87 9.92
C TYR A 15 -13.40 2.32 8.49
N CYS A 16 -13.33 3.20 7.48
CA CYS A 16 -13.29 2.79 6.08
C CYS A 16 -12.05 1.95 5.75
N VAL A 17 -10.86 2.39 6.21
CA VAL A 17 -9.62 1.63 6.03
C VAL A 17 -9.70 0.31 6.79
N HIS A 18 -10.17 0.36 8.04
CA HIS A 18 -10.17 -0.79 8.91
C HIS A 18 -11.13 -1.89 8.44
N GLN A 19 -12.38 -1.53 8.13
CA GLN A 19 -13.51 -2.47 7.99
C GLN A 19 -14.12 -2.52 6.58
N LYS A 20 -13.69 -1.68 5.64
CA LYS A 20 -14.28 -1.61 4.29
C LYS A 20 -13.26 -1.78 3.15
N LEU A 21 -11.99 -1.45 3.37
CA LEU A 21 -10.97 -1.49 2.33
C LEU A 21 -10.57 -2.93 1.97
N LYS A 22 -10.95 -3.35 0.76
CA LYS A 22 -10.70 -4.72 0.25
C LYS A 22 -9.58 -4.79 -0.78
N PHE A 23 -9.49 -3.80 -1.66
CA PHE A 23 -8.58 -3.79 -2.80
C PHE A 23 -7.88 -2.44 -2.91
N VAL A 24 -6.58 -2.46 -3.12
CA VAL A 24 -5.75 -1.26 -3.27
C VAL A 24 -4.85 -1.40 -4.49
N TYR A 25 -4.81 -0.35 -5.29
CA TYR A 25 -3.92 -0.23 -6.45
C TYR A 25 -3.10 1.05 -6.28
N ILE A 26 -1.78 0.91 -6.23
CA ILE A 26 -0.85 2.05 -6.09
C ILE A 26 -0.02 2.13 -7.35
N LYS A 27 -0.27 3.16 -8.15
CA LYS A 27 0.45 3.40 -9.41
C LYS A 27 1.68 4.29 -9.17
N ALA A 28 2.68 4.15 -10.04
CA ALA A 28 3.90 4.97 -10.03
C ALA A 28 4.62 5.04 -8.67
N PHE A 29 4.62 3.92 -7.94
CA PHE A 29 5.27 3.81 -6.63
C PHE A 29 6.79 3.96 -6.78
N LYS A 30 7.36 4.94 -6.10
CA LYS A 30 8.79 5.27 -6.15
C LYS A 30 9.57 4.63 -4.99
N GLY A 31 8.88 4.12 -3.98
CA GLY A 31 9.50 3.50 -2.81
C GLY A 31 10.10 4.51 -1.84
N ASN A 32 9.64 5.77 -1.87
CA ASN A 32 10.07 6.74 -0.88
C ASN A 32 9.48 6.42 0.51
N LYS A 33 10.09 6.97 1.55
CA LYS A 33 9.74 6.68 2.94
C LYS A 33 8.25 6.89 3.25
N LEU A 34 7.62 7.93 2.68
CA LEU A 34 6.21 8.22 2.97
C LEU A 34 5.27 7.24 2.29
N GLU A 35 5.55 6.90 1.02
CA GLU A 35 4.81 5.88 0.28
C GLU A 35 4.88 4.53 1.02
N VAL A 36 6.09 4.10 1.39
CA VAL A 36 6.31 2.86 2.14
C VAL A 36 5.52 2.88 3.45
N GLU A 37 5.64 3.94 4.26
CA GLU A 37 4.92 4.07 5.54
C GLU A 37 3.39 4.09 5.38
N PHE A 38 2.88 4.63 4.27
CA PHE A 38 1.46 4.57 3.95
C PHE A 38 1.00 3.14 3.63
N VAL A 39 1.75 2.39 2.82
CA VAL A 39 1.40 0.98 2.56
C VAL A 39 1.46 0.15 3.84
N LYS A 40 2.48 0.37 4.69
CA LYS A 40 2.57 -0.28 6.01
C LYS A 40 1.32 -0.02 6.84
N TYR A 41 0.84 1.22 6.87
CA TYR A 41 -0.38 1.58 7.57
C TYR A 41 -1.59 0.79 7.05
N LEU A 42 -1.76 0.70 5.74
CA LEU A 42 -2.86 -0.06 5.14
C LEU A 42 -2.78 -1.55 5.51
N ILE A 43 -1.61 -2.17 5.35
CA ILE A 43 -1.36 -3.59 5.68
C ILE A 43 -1.64 -3.87 7.17
N ALA A 44 -1.23 -2.96 8.06
CA ALA A 44 -1.34 -3.13 9.49
C ALA A 44 -2.74 -2.79 10.06
N LYS A 45 -3.60 -2.09 9.31
CA LYS A 45 -4.89 -1.62 9.82
C LYS A 45 -6.10 -2.18 9.09
N ALA A 46 -6.00 -2.52 7.81
CA ALA A 46 -7.14 -3.00 7.03
C ALA A 46 -7.35 -4.50 7.25
N THR A 47 -8.30 -4.85 8.14
CA THR A 47 -8.53 -6.25 8.57
C THR A 47 -9.23 -7.10 7.51
N ILE A 48 -9.90 -6.47 6.55
CA ILE A 48 -10.60 -7.18 5.47
C ILE A 48 -9.92 -7.03 4.10
N MET A 49 -8.70 -6.49 4.07
CA MET A 49 -7.98 -6.25 2.82
C MET A 49 -7.56 -7.58 2.18
N LYS A 50 -7.93 -7.78 0.92
CA LYS A 50 -7.66 -9.00 0.15
C LYS A 50 -6.47 -8.84 -0.78
N LYS A 51 -6.31 -7.65 -1.38
CA LYS A 51 -5.27 -7.42 -2.39
C LYS A 51 -4.69 -6.02 -2.31
N VAL A 52 -3.37 -5.93 -2.38
CA VAL A 52 -2.63 -4.70 -2.66
C VAL A 52 -1.77 -4.95 -3.89
N THR A 53 -1.96 -4.17 -4.94
CA THR A 53 -1.13 -4.22 -6.16
C THR A 53 -0.36 -2.92 -6.30
N ILE A 54 0.96 -3.02 -6.29
CA ILE A 54 1.88 -1.88 -6.37
C ILE A 54 2.58 -1.92 -7.71
N PHE A 55 2.42 -0.88 -8.51
CA PHE A 55 3.10 -0.70 -9.78
C PHE A 55 4.30 0.22 -9.56
N CYS A 56 5.50 -0.28 -9.79
CA CYS A 56 6.75 0.45 -9.63
C CYS A 56 7.66 0.25 -10.83
N ASN A 57 8.54 1.21 -11.10
CA ASN A 57 9.54 1.07 -12.15
C ASN A 57 10.69 0.16 -11.70
N THR A 58 11.03 0.22 -10.41
CA THR A 58 12.07 -0.61 -9.78
C THR A 58 11.56 -1.12 -8.44
N LEU A 59 11.97 -2.32 -8.06
CA LEU A 59 11.68 -2.89 -6.75
C LEU A 59 12.76 -2.44 -5.77
N THR A 60 12.39 -1.65 -4.76
CA THR A 60 13.32 -1.20 -3.71
C THR A 60 13.33 -2.18 -2.55
N LYS A 61 14.45 -2.33 -1.84
CA LYS A 61 14.55 -3.18 -0.63
C LYS A 61 13.47 -2.85 0.42
N ASP A 62 13.14 -1.57 0.57
CA ASP A 62 12.08 -1.11 1.47
C ASP A 62 10.68 -1.55 1.03
N ALA A 63 10.46 -1.69 -0.28
CA ALA A 63 9.22 -2.23 -0.83
C ALA A 63 9.15 -3.76 -0.62
N GLU A 64 10.26 -4.48 -0.78
CA GLU A 64 10.33 -5.92 -0.49
C GLU A 64 10.02 -6.22 0.98
N ASN A 65 10.49 -5.36 1.89
CA ASN A 65 10.18 -5.45 3.31
C ASN A 65 8.67 -5.38 3.61
N LEU A 66 7.81 -4.91 2.69
CA LEU A 66 6.37 -4.94 2.87
C LEU A 66 5.80 -6.37 2.87
N LEU A 67 6.48 -7.32 2.23
CA LEU A 67 6.04 -8.71 2.13
C LEU A 67 6.16 -9.47 3.45
N SER A 68 7.14 -9.09 4.28
CA SER A 68 7.44 -9.72 5.57
C SER A 68 6.68 -9.11 6.76
N LEU A 69 5.90 -8.06 6.53
CA LEU A 69 5.20 -7.37 7.62
C LEU A 69 4.04 -8.20 8.18
N PRO A 70 3.76 -8.04 9.48
CA PRO A 70 2.53 -8.55 10.06
C PRO A 70 1.33 -7.87 9.39
N LYS A 71 0.41 -8.70 8.88
CA LYS A 71 -0.77 -8.28 8.13
C LYS A 71 -1.98 -8.33 9.05
N ALA A 72 -2.81 -7.30 9.04
CA ALA A 72 -4.07 -7.32 9.79
C ALA A 72 -5.11 -8.28 9.19
N SER A 73 -5.00 -8.54 7.88
CA SER A 73 -5.82 -9.52 7.16
C SER A 73 -5.01 -10.77 6.87
N THR A 74 -5.55 -11.93 7.24
CA THR A 74 -4.95 -13.25 7.00
C THR A 74 -4.92 -13.62 5.52
N ASN A 75 -5.86 -13.08 4.72
CA ASN A 75 -6.05 -13.40 3.30
C ASN A 75 -5.46 -12.32 2.37
N LEU A 76 -4.53 -11.51 2.86
CA LEU A 76 -3.94 -10.42 2.09
C LEU A 76 -2.84 -10.90 1.14
N SER A 77 -3.09 -10.74 -0.15
CA SER A 77 -2.11 -10.85 -1.24
C SER A 77 -1.49 -9.48 -1.54
N ILE A 78 -0.15 -9.41 -1.58
CA ILE A 78 0.61 -8.21 -1.95
C ILE A 78 1.36 -8.55 -3.24
N ASN A 79 1.11 -7.80 -4.30
CA ASN A 79 1.69 -8.02 -5.62
C ASN A 79 2.46 -6.78 -6.06
N PHE A 80 3.68 -6.99 -6.55
CA PHE A 80 4.47 -5.97 -7.22
C PHE A 80 4.42 -6.22 -8.73
N LYS A 81 3.97 -5.22 -9.48
CA LYS A 81 4.03 -5.20 -10.94
C LYS A 81 5.15 -4.25 -11.35
N VAL A 82 6.29 -4.82 -11.75
CA VAL A 82 7.44 -4.06 -12.25
C VAL A 82 7.31 -3.93 -13.76
N GLY A 83 7.23 -2.70 -14.27
CA GLY A 83 7.10 -2.46 -15.71
C GLY A 83 7.71 -1.13 -16.11
N ALA A 84 8.69 -1.17 -17.01
CA ALA A 84 9.32 0.04 -17.57
C ALA A 84 8.36 0.83 -18.47
N ASN A 85 7.35 0.18 -19.04
CA ASN A 85 6.26 0.76 -19.81
C ASN A 85 5.07 -0.19 -19.70
N ASN A 86 3.88 0.35 -19.45
CA ASN A 86 2.52 -0.19 -19.69
C ASN A 86 1.58 0.43 -18.64
N MET A 87 1.39 1.74 -18.75
CA MET A 87 0.24 2.46 -18.18
C MET A 87 -0.97 2.43 -19.14
N VAL A 88 -1.01 1.49 -20.07
CA VAL A 88 -2.11 1.35 -21.02
C VAL A 88 -2.78 0.00 -20.80
N ASP A 89 -4.07 0.06 -20.54
CA ASP A 89 -5.08 -1.01 -20.51
C ASP A 89 -5.00 -2.09 -19.41
N GLU A 90 -5.66 -1.83 -18.30
CA GLU A 90 -6.40 -2.86 -17.55
C GLU A 90 -7.72 -2.27 -17.01
N PHE A 91 -8.40 -1.42 -17.82
CA PHE A 91 -9.76 -0.91 -17.57
C PHE A 91 -10.48 -0.51 -18.89
N SER A 92 -10.27 -1.28 -19.96
CA SER A 92 -11.14 -1.29 -21.14
C SER A 92 -11.99 -2.55 -21.12
#